data_AF-A0A6A5LF28-F1
#
_entry.id   AF-A0A6A5LF28-F1
#
_cell.length_a   1.000
_cell.length_b   1.000
_cell.length_c   1.000
_cell.angle_alpha   90.00
_cell.angle_beta   90.00
_cell.angle_gamma   90.00
#
_symmetry.space_group_name_H-M   'P 1'
#
loop_
_entity.id
_entity.type
_entity.pdbx_description
1 polymer ?
#
loop_
_entity_poly.entity_id
_entity_poly.type
_entity_poly.pdbx_seq_one_letter_code
_entity_poly.pdbx_strand_id
1 'polypeptide(L)'
;MDINLIPLAGENYVLKLKQSIQDLLSENRKQSPDFSLFNDAFYELIQANVDPPFEAIWFYAAITFRSRNFEKGDSLDRILGAKDLFQVLSACSVSIGASKSIALLVPVVFEVEKVVKELFGSELKLKREKKAMREVKSLVDVIVGYISVCCSKIFEEESDSVSLNLISPITDLAYLWVNSNDGFESLLPLVSREVYSWLCNTREFHVTYLAGAVIMEAFLLKLSLSFHLMTQPKDELEINLRSWAVGSISSFQNIYFLEILTRAALAKPLPLSSILKPEDEILFRKVLFDAVLLVEYPFFYSNAKFIKSLTLTTLVATHEAVEYFRGLSDQNRAISYTRAFSSSSIPSHIIKLVTSLSGLDEKTGRRSGSSPKALLSWLINLEKHGIRIFEDDILKGHAKLGLDISQGGQPADNLEGKVSDDDLFYVDNIGEELNTGEKDKQNEVISYAFVAAAQTMKLTGNGNRKRKGRNNDESSYPVKAGTSAASDSSSDESEVEDPVSDSDA
;
A
#
# COMPACT_ATOMS: atom_id res chain seq x y z
N MET A 1 -14.22 -18.55 55.33
CA MET A 1 -15.28 -18.11 54.41
C MET A 1 -14.66 -18.19 53.04
N ASP A 2 -14.95 -19.26 52.34
CA ASP A 2 -14.37 -19.52 51.03
C ASP A 2 -15.09 -18.65 50.00
N ILE A 3 -14.37 -17.64 49.51
CA ILE A 3 -14.85 -16.83 48.39
C ILE A 3 -14.81 -17.75 47.17
N ASN A 4 -15.97 -18.11 46.64
CA ASN A 4 -16.08 -18.82 45.37
C ASN A 4 -15.54 -17.92 44.25
N LEU A 5 -14.22 -18.01 44.01
CA LEU A 5 -13.55 -17.47 42.84
C LEU A 5 -14.04 -18.24 41.61
N ILE A 6 -15.15 -17.76 41.05
CA ILE A 6 -15.71 -18.26 39.79
C ILE A 6 -14.60 -18.17 38.73
N PRO A 7 -14.22 -19.27 38.05
CA PRO A 7 -13.17 -19.24 37.05
C PRO A 7 -13.46 -18.19 35.97
N LEU A 8 -12.46 -17.35 35.71
CA LEU A 8 -12.57 -16.16 34.86
C LEU A 8 -12.45 -16.53 33.36
N ALA A 9 -13.31 -17.44 32.92
CA ALA A 9 -13.25 -18.09 31.61
C ALA A 9 -14.63 -18.13 30.93
N GLY A 10 -14.64 -18.30 29.60
CA GLY A 10 -15.87 -18.42 28.81
C GLY A 10 -16.81 -17.21 28.96
N GLU A 11 -18.11 -17.47 29.14
CA GLU A 11 -19.12 -16.41 29.28
C GLU A 11 -18.86 -15.48 30.47
N ASN A 12 -18.32 -15.98 31.59
CA ASN A 12 -17.99 -15.16 32.76
C ASN A 12 -16.90 -14.11 32.43
N TYR A 13 -15.94 -14.47 31.57
CA TYR A 13 -14.94 -13.52 31.09
C TYR A 13 -15.61 -12.40 30.27
N VAL A 14 -16.43 -12.76 29.28
CA VAL A 14 -17.10 -11.80 28.39
C VAL A 14 -18.05 -10.89 29.16
N LEU A 15 -18.76 -11.41 30.17
CA LEU A 15 -19.61 -10.62 31.03
C LEU A 15 -18.82 -9.65 31.91
N LYS A 16 -17.73 -10.10 32.57
CA LYS A 16 -16.88 -9.19 33.37
C LYS A 16 -16.25 -8.11 32.49
N LEU A 17 -15.71 -8.46 31.32
CA LEU A 17 -15.13 -7.47 30.39
C LEU A 17 -16.18 -6.45 29.94
N LYS A 18 -17.38 -6.87 29.53
CA LYS A 18 -18.47 -5.93 29.16
C LYS A 18 -18.86 -5.01 30.31
N GLN A 19 -18.97 -5.54 31.53
CA GLN A 19 -19.29 -4.75 32.72
C GLN A 19 -18.18 -3.72 33.01
N SER A 20 -16.92 -4.14 33.08
CA SER A 20 -15.77 -3.25 33.30
C SER A 20 -15.63 -2.17 32.24
N ILE A 21 -15.96 -2.46 30.97
CA ILE A 21 -16.00 -1.45 29.89
C ILE A 21 -17.13 -0.45 30.12
N GLN A 22 -18.35 -0.90 30.45
CA GLN A 22 -19.50 -0.02 30.69
C GLN A 22 -19.28 0.89 31.90
N ASP A 23 -18.76 0.33 32.99
CA ASP A 23 -18.45 1.08 34.21
C ASP A 23 -17.36 2.14 33.96
N LEU A 24 -16.28 1.78 33.24
CA LEU A 24 -15.19 2.69 32.87
C LEU A 24 -15.64 3.82 31.92
N LEU A 25 -16.50 3.50 30.94
CA LEU A 25 -17.11 4.50 30.05
C LEU A 25 -18.11 5.40 30.79
N SER A 26 -18.70 4.94 31.90
CA SER A 26 -19.50 5.78 32.81
C SER A 26 -18.62 6.69 33.67
N GLU A 27 -17.48 6.19 34.14
CA GLU A 27 -16.50 6.95 34.94
C GLU A 27 -15.92 8.12 34.13
N ASN A 28 -15.48 7.85 32.90
CA ASN A 28 -14.91 8.84 31.97
C ASN A 28 -15.86 10.01 31.62
N ARG A 29 -17.16 9.90 31.92
CA ARG A 29 -18.16 10.97 31.72
C ARG A 29 -18.30 11.90 32.95
N LYS A 30 -17.63 11.60 34.07
CA LYS A 30 -17.62 12.47 35.27
C LYS A 30 -16.63 13.62 35.11
N GLN A 31 -16.87 14.70 35.86
CA GLN A 31 -16.02 15.90 35.84
C GLN A 31 -14.62 15.68 36.45
N SER A 32 -14.46 14.62 37.26
CA SER A 32 -13.19 14.19 37.84
C SER A 32 -13.18 12.64 37.92
N PRO A 33 -12.81 11.95 36.83
CA PRO A 33 -12.84 10.48 36.77
C PRO A 33 -11.72 9.87 37.60
N ASP A 34 -12.02 8.82 38.37
CA ASP A 34 -10.99 8.00 39.05
C ASP A 34 -10.82 6.65 38.32
N PHE A 35 -9.68 6.51 37.63
CA PHE A 35 -9.36 5.30 36.88
C PHE A 35 -8.60 4.24 37.70
N SER A 36 -8.24 4.52 38.97
CA SER A 36 -7.39 3.63 39.78
C SER A 36 -8.00 2.24 39.97
N LEU A 37 -9.28 2.18 40.33
CA LEU A 37 -10.04 0.94 40.56
C LEU A 37 -10.16 0.03 39.33
N PHE A 38 -9.96 0.57 38.12
CA PHE A 38 -10.09 -0.17 36.87
C PHE A 38 -8.78 -0.81 36.42
N ASN A 39 -7.63 -0.28 36.84
CA ASN A 39 -6.31 -0.76 36.39
C ASN A 39 -6.11 -2.24 36.72
N ASP A 40 -6.37 -2.62 37.97
CA ASP A 40 -6.20 -4.00 38.45
C ASP A 40 -7.25 -4.93 37.84
N ALA A 41 -8.49 -4.46 37.66
CA ALA A 41 -9.57 -5.24 37.04
C ALA A 41 -9.28 -5.57 35.57
N PHE A 42 -8.71 -4.63 34.80
CA PHE A 42 -8.27 -4.87 33.43
C PHE A 42 -6.96 -5.68 33.37
N TYR A 43 -6.06 -5.54 34.34
CA TYR A 43 -4.88 -6.40 34.46
C TYR A 43 -5.26 -7.87 34.72
N GLU A 44 -6.20 -8.14 35.62
CA GLU A 44 -6.78 -9.49 35.83
C GLU A 44 -7.38 -10.05 34.53
N LEU A 45 -8.11 -9.23 33.77
CA LEU A 45 -8.69 -9.61 32.49
C LEU A 45 -7.61 -9.94 31.44
N ILE A 46 -6.45 -9.27 31.45
CA ILE A 46 -5.32 -9.61 30.59
C ILE A 46 -4.67 -10.93 31.02
N GLN A 47 -4.38 -11.10 32.32
CA GLN A 47 -3.68 -12.28 32.84
C GLN A 47 -4.50 -13.58 32.76
N ALA A 48 -5.83 -13.50 32.66
CA ALA A 48 -6.71 -14.66 32.61
C ALA A 48 -6.82 -15.35 31.24
N ASN A 49 -6.22 -14.80 30.16
CA ASN A 49 -6.22 -15.40 28.83
C ASN A 49 -4.84 -15.29 28.17
N VAL A 50 -4.45 -16.30 27.39
CA VAL A 50 -3.19 -16.29 26.60
C VAL A 50 -3.30 -15.36 25.39
N ASP A 51 -4.48 -15.26 24.77
CA ASP A 51 -4.85 -14.23 23.82
C ASP A 51 -6.00 -13.38 24.40
N PRO A 52 -5.71 -12.38 25.27
CA PRO A 52 -6.76 -11.56 25.86
C PRO A 52 -7.38 -10.63 24.79
N PRO A 53 -8.71 -10.37 24.80
CA PRO A 53 -9.36 -9.58 23.76
C PRO A 53 -8.76 -8.18 23.58
N PHE A 54 -8.91 -7.65 22.36
CA PHE A 54 -8.34 -6.36 21.94
C PHE A 54 -8.70 -5.24 22.93
N GLU A 55 -9.96 -5.21 23.37
CA GLU A 55 -10.49 -4.25 24.33
C GLU A 55 -9.79 -4.33 25.68
N ALA A 56 -9.51 -5.54 26.20
CA ALA A 56 -8.90 -5.68 27.52
C ALA A 56 -7.52 -5.01 27.56
N ILE A 57 -6.70 -5.21 26.52
CA ILE A 57 -5.38 -4.59 26.36
C ILE A 57 -5.52 -3.07 26.12
N TRP A 58 -6.43 -2.68 25.23
CA TRP A 58 -6.67 -1.29 24.83
C TRP A 58 -7.12 -0.40 26.00
N PHE A 59 -8.08 -0.87 26.80
CA PHE A 59 -8.58 -0.17 27.98
C PHE A 59 -7.54 -0.11 29.11
N TYR A 60 -6.79 -1.19 29.36
CA TYR A 60 -5.67 -1.20 30.30
C TYR A 60 -4.59 -0.17 29.94
N ALA A 61 -4.21 -0.12 28.66
CA ALA A 61 -3.21 0.84 28.17
C ALA A 61 -3.70 2.30 28.30
N ALA A 62 -5.00 2.57 28.03
CA ALA A 62 -5.59 3.89 28.20
C ALA A 62 -5.58 4.36 29.66
N ILE A 63 -5.96 3.48 30.60
CA ILE A 63 -5.90 3.75 32.06
C ILE A 63 -4.45 4.03 32.48
N THR A 64 -3.53 3.13 32.11
CA THR A 64 -2.10 3.22 32.46
C THR A 64 -1.50 4.53 31.95
N PHE A 65 -1.76 4.91 30.70
CA PHE A 65 -1.24 6.14 30.08
C PHE A 65 -1.82 7.40 30.73
N ARG A 66 -3.16 7.49 30.88
CA ARG A 66 -3.83 8.65 31.47
C ARG A 66 -3.40 8.91 32.91
N SER A 67 -3.14 7.86 33.71
CA SER A 67 -2.66 7.99 35.09
C SER A 67 -1.39 8.84 35.21
N ARG A 68 -0.51 8.80 34.20
CA ARG A 68 0.80 9.47 34.18
C ARG A 68 0.75 10.94 33.73
N ASN A 69 -0.42 11.45 33.31
CA ASN A 69 -0.67 12.88 33.01
C ASN A 69 0.26 13.53 31.95
N PHE A 70 0.84 12.76 31.02
CA PHE A 70 1.81 13.27 30.02
C PHE A 70 1.31 14.41 29.13
N GLU A 71 -0.01 14.56 28.92
CA GLU A 71 -0.61 15.61 28.09
C GLU A 71 -0.22 17.05 28.50
N LYS A 72 0.20 17.25 29.76
CA LYS A 72 0.61 18.53 30.33
C LYS A 72 2.14 18.74 30.37
N GLY A 73 2.91 17.73 29.94
CA GLY A 73 4.36 17.81 29.79
C GLY A 73 4.77 18.56 28.53
N ASP A 74 6.08 18.70 28.30
CA ASP A 74 6.57 19.30 27.06
C ASP A 74 6.64 18.27 25.90
N SER A 75 7.18 18.65 24.75
CA SER A 75 7.31 17.75 23.60
C SER A 75 8.18 16.52 23.91
N LEU A 76 9.20 16.61 24.77
CA LEU A 76 9.98 15.46 25.27
C LEU A 76 9.17 14.68 26.33
N ASP A 77 8.44 15.39 27.17
CA ASP A 77 7.39 14.92 28.09
C ASP A 77 6.52 13.83 27.45
N ARG A 78 5.92 14.22 26.31
CA ARG A 78 4.98 13.41 25.53
C ARG A 78 5.64 12.33 24.68
N ILE A 79 6.87 12.54 24.20
CA ILE A 79 7.67 11.46 23.56
C ILE A 79 8.00 10.36 24.56
N LEU A 80 8.28 10.70 25.83
CA LEU A 80 8.47 9.69 26.89
C LEU A 80 7.16 8.93 27.13
N GLY A 81 6.03 9.63 27.23
CA GLY A 81 4.72 8.99 27.34
C GLY A 81 4.37 8.05 26.18
N ALA A 82 4.70 8.42 24.94
CA ALA A 82 4.51 7.56 23.78
C ALA A 82 5.45 6.34 23.77
N LYS A 83 6.70 6.47 24.28
CA LYS A 83 7.61 5.34 24.50
C LYS A 83 7.06 4.38 25.56
N ASP A 84 6.59 4.90 26.69
CA ASP A 84 5.97 4.12 27.77
C ASP A 84 4.72 3.36 27.27
N LEU A 85 3.85 4.04 26.52
CA LEU A 85 2.65 3.44 25.93
C LEU A 85 2.99 2.34 24.93
N PHE A 86 3.98 2.57 24.06
CA PHE A 86 4.50 1.55 23.15
C PHE A 86 5.04 0.33 23.90
N GLN A 87 5.76 0.52 25.02
CA GLN A 87 6.25 -0.58 25.85
C GLN A 87 5.11 -1.38 26.49
N VAL A 88 4.07 -0.73 27.02
CA VAL A 88 2.89 -1.41 27.58
C VAL A 88 2.18 -2.26 26.51
N LEU A 89 1.87 -1.67 25.36
CA LEU A 89 1.14 -2.35 24.29
C LEU A 89 1.95 -3.50 23.68
N SER A 90 3.25 -3.29 23.42
CA SER A 90 4.13 -4.34 22.90
C SER A 90 4.34 -5.48 23.91
N ALA A 91 4.46 -5.20 25.21
CA ALA A 91 4.52 -6.24 26.24
C ALA A 91 3.23 -7.06 26.33
N CYS A 92 2.05 -6.43 26.20
CA CYS A 92 0.76 -7.12 26.13
C CYS A 92 0.52 -7.87 24.80
N SER A 93 1.40 -7.73 23.80
CA SER A 93 1.23 -8.31 22.46
C SER A 93 2.04 -9.59 22.19
N VAL A 94 2.87 -10.03 23.13
CA VAL A 94 3.90 -11.07 22.88
C VAL A 94 3.29 -12.41 22.43
N SER A 95 2.09 -12.75 22.92
CA SER A 95 1.36 -13.99 22.66
C SER A 95 0.14 -13.84 21.73
N ILE A 96 -0.06 -12.67 21.11
CA ILE A 96 -1.25 -12.37 20.31
C ILE A 96 -0.92 -12.25 18.82
N GLY A 97 -1.90 -12.60 17.97
CA GLY A 97 -1.71 -12.68 16.51
C GLY A 97 -1.30 -11.35 15.86
N ALA A 98 -0.40 -11.43 14.88
CA ALA A 98 0.31 -10.29 14.31
C ALA A 98 -0.53 -9.04 13.94
N SER A 99 -1.65 -9.17 13.22
CA SER A 99 -2.50 -8.00 12.91
C SER A 99 -3.08 -7.34 14.16
N LYS A 100 -3.41 -8.11 15.21
CA LYS A 100 -3.92 -7.59 16.49
C LYS A 100 -2.82 -6.80 17.22
N SER A 101 -1.59 -7.32 17.21
CA SER A 101 -0.40 -6.66 17.76
C SER A 101 -0.10 -5.32 17.08
N ILE A 102 -0.22 -5.25 15.75
CA ILE A 102 -0.07 -4.00 14.99
C ILE A 102 -1.25 -3.03 15.28
N ALA A 103 -2.48 -3.52 15.22
CA ALA A 103 -3.69 -2.71 15.43
C ALA A 103 -3.78 -2.08 16.82
N LEU A 104 -3.13 -2.66 17.83
CA LEU A 104 -3.01 -2.07 19.17
C LEU A 104 -2.19 -0.77 19.20
N LEU A 105 -1.35 -0.49 18.19
CA LEU A 105 -0.47 0.68 18.20
C LEU A 105 -1.13 2.00 17.77
N VAL A 106 -2.41 2.00 17.36
CA VAL A 106 -3.15 3.22 16.99
C VAL A 106 -2.90 4.41 17.93
N PRO A 107 -3.09 4.30 19.27
CA PRO A 107 -2.87 5.43 20.18
C PRO A 107 -1.39 5.82 20.33
N VAL A 108 -0.44 4.91 20.09
CA VAL A 108 1.00 5.25 20.02
C VAL A 108 1.24 6.17 18.84
N VAL A 109 0.79 5.77 17.64
CA VAL A 109 1.05 6.53 16.41
C VAL A 109 0.36 7.89 16.48
N PHE A 110 -0.88 7.94 16.96
CA PHE A 110 -1.64 9.17 17.25
C PHE A 110 -0.88 10.14 18.18
N GLU A 111 -0.36 9.68 19.33
CA GLU A 111 0.39 10.56 20.25
C GLU A 111 1.72 11.05 19.65
N VAL A 112 2.44 10.19 18.93
CA VAL A 112 3.67 10.59 18.22
C VAL A 112 3.35 11.62 17.14
N GLU A 113 2.26 11.44 16.40
CA GLU A 113 1.86 12.29 15.30
C GLU A 113 1.35 13.67 15.77
N LYS A 114 0.67 13.75 16.94
CA LYS A 114 0.42 15.02 17.65
C LYS A 114 1.71 15.79 17.94
N VAL A 115 2.77 15.11 18.40
CA VAL A 115 4.07 15.75 18.67
C VAL A 115 4.78 16.13 17.36
N VAL A 116 4.64 15.34 16.30
CA VAL A 116 5.18 15.66 14.97
C VAL A 116 4.56 16.95 14.43
N LYS A 117 3.22 17.07 14.43
CA LYS A 117 2.50 18.28 13.97
C LYS A 117 2.95 19.54 14.74
N GLU A 118 3.13 19.44 16.05
CA GLU A 118 3.68 20.52 16.89
C GLU A 118 5.10 20.90 16.50
N LEU A 119 6.01 19.92 16.39
CA LEU A 119 7.41 20.18 16.07
C LEU A 119 7.61 20.72 14.65
N PHE A 120 6.80 20.29 13.68
CA PHE A 120 6.81 20.83 12.32
C PHE A 120 6.23 22.25 12.21
N GLY A 121 5.28 22.61 13.09
CA GLY A 121 4.81 23.99 13.24
C GLY A 121 5.83 24.93 13.89
N SER A 122 6.87 24.39 14.54
CA SER A 122 7.97 25.16 15.12
C SER A 122 9.13 25.33 14.13
N GLU A 123 9.88 26.43 14.23
CA GLU A 123 11.07 26.67 13.39
C GLU A 123 12.31 25.84 13.81
N LEU A 124 12.16 24.88 14.73
CA LEU A 124 13.22 24.11 15.40
C LEU A 124 14.44 24.96 15.84
N LYS A 125 14.25 26.22 16.23
CA LYS A 125 15.36 27.13 16.58
C LYS A 125 16.04 26.72 17.90
N LEU A 126 15.33 26.06 18.81
CA LEU A 126 15.84 25.65 20.11
C LEU A 126 16.54 24.28 20.05
N LYS A 127 17.64 24.15 20.80
CA LYS A 127 18.37 22.88 20.98
C LYS A 127 17.48 21.76 21.55
N ARG A 128 16.41 22.10 22.28
CA ARG A 128 15.42 21.19 22.87
C ARG A 128 14.49 20.60 21.80
N GLU A 129 13.96 21.43 20.90
CA GLU A 129 13.17 21.01 19.72
C GLU A 129 14.01 20.10 18.81
N LYS A 130 15.26 20.48 18.51
CA LYS A 130 16.23 19.62 17.78
C LYS A 130 16.66 18.35 18.54
N LYS A 131 16.32 18.21 19.83
CA LYS A 131 16.38 16.92 20.53
C LYS A 131 15.09 16.14 20.31
N ALA A 132 13.94 16.76 20.57
CA ALA A 132 12.62 16.16 20.41
C ALA A 132 12.42 15.55 19.00
N MET A 133 12.75 16.28 17.93
CA MET A 133 12.66 15.78 16.55
C MET A 133 13.50 14.50 16.30
N ARG A 134 14.66 14.35 16.95
CA ARG A 134 15.49 13.13 16.85
C ARG A 134 14.96 11.99 17.70
N GLU A 135 14.40 12.29 18.87
CA GLU A 135 13.75 11.31 19.75
C GLU A 135 12.47 10.76 19.11
N VAL A 136 11.66 11.62 18.46
CA VAL A 136 10.51 11.24 17.63
C VAL A 136 10.94 10.34 16.48
N LYS A 137 11.95 10.75 15.70
CA LYS A 137 12.43 9.92 14.57
C LYS A 137 12.89 8.54 15.04
N SER A 138 13.65 8.47 16.14
CA SER A 138 14.07 7.21 16.77
C SER A 138 12.90 6.35 17.25
N LEU A 139 11.83 6.96 17.79
CA LEU A 139 10.61 6.24 18.18
C LEU A 139 9.85 5.69 16.97
N VAL A 140 9.70 6.48 15.90
CA VAL A 140 9.06 6.00 14.66
C VAL A 140 9.88 4.89 13.99
N ASP A 141 11.22 4.96 14.04
CA ASP A 141 12.10 3.86 13.62
C ASP A 141 11.86 2.57 14.43
N VAL A 142 11.66 2.66 15.75
CA VAL A 142 11.32 1.50 16.61
C VAL A 142 9.92 0.95 16.31
N ILE A 143 8.91 1.82 16.11
CA ILE A 143 7.54 1.42 15.75
C ILE A 143 7.53 0.69 14.40
N VAL A 144 8.20 1.23 13.39
CA VAL A 144 8.33 0.60 12.05
C VAL A 144 9.09 -0.73 12.12
N GLY A 145 10.14 -0.81 12.94
CA GLY A 145 10.87 -2.06 13.16
C GLY A 145 10.01 -3.15 13.80
N TYR A 146 9.22 -2.80 14.83
CA TYR A 146 8.27 -3.72 15.46
C TYR A 146 7.17 -4.16 14.48
N ILE A 147 6.62 -3.23 13.67
CA ILE A 147 5.66 -3.56 12.61
C ILE A 147 6.24 -4.57 11.62
N SER A 148 7.49 -4.40 11.19
CA SER A 148 8.18 -5.38 10.31
C SER A 148 8.26 -6.77 10.95
N VAL A 149 8.64 -6.85 12.24
CA VAL A 149 8.72 -8.12 13.00
C VAL A 149 7.35 -8.78 13.21
N CYS A 150 6.28 -8.01 13.39
CA CYS A 150 4.92 -8.54 13.38
C CYS A 150 4.52 -9.05 11.99
N CYS A 151 4.80 -8.29 10.93
CA CYS A 151 4.46 -8.68 9.55
C CYS A 151 5.08 -10.00 9.12
N SER A 152 6.29 -10.35 9.56
CA SER A 152 6.87 -11.68 9.28
C SER A 152 6.06 -12.85 9.84
N LYS A 153 5.30 -12.66 10.93
CA LYS A 153 4.46 -13.71 11.53
C LYS A 153 3.09 -13.88 10.86
N ILE A 154 2.60 -12.88 10.13
CA ILE A 154 1.27 -12.91 9.48
C ILE A 154 1.12 -14.16 8.60
N PHE A 155 2.19 -14.57 7.91
CA PHE A 155 2.22 -15.75 7.04
C PHE A 155 2.15 -17.09 7.78
N GLU A 156 2.50 -17.13 9.06
CA GLU A 156 2.50 -18.34 9.88
C GLU A 156 1.18 -18.49 10.66
N GLU A 157 0.61 -17.38 11.13
CA GLU A 157 -0.50 -17.37 12.10
C GLU A 157 -1.90 -17.15 11.48
N GLU A 158 -2.06 -16.37 10.40
CA GLU A 158 -3.39 -15.95 9.89
C GLU A 158 -4.07 -16.94 8.93
N SER A 159 -3.62 -18.20 8.88
CA SER A 159 -4.11 -19.20 7.90
C SER A 159 -5.52 -19.74 8.17
N ASP A 160 -6.02 -19.64 9.42
CA ASP A 160 -7.36 -20.11 9.84
C ASP A 160 -8.02 -19.18 10.89
N SER A 161 -7.48 -17.98 11.13
CA SER A 161 -7.91 -17.12 12.24
C SER A 161 -9.27 -16.46 11.98
N VAL A 162 -10.29 -17.01 12.64
CA VAL A 162 -11.66 -16.47 12.78
C VAL A 162 -11.65 -14.95 12.98
N SER A 163 -12.57 -14.26 12.30
CA SER A 163 -12.78 -12.81 12.46
C SER A 163 -12.84 -12.42 13.94
N LEU A 164 -11.92 -11.54 14.36
CA LEU A 164 -11.84 -11.02 15.72
C LEU A 164 -13.08 -10.15 16.00
N ASN A 165 -14.15 -10.83 16.42
CA ASN A 165 -15.42 -10.22 16.79
C ASN A 165 -15.23 -9.34 18.03
N LEU A 166 -15.02 -8.05 17.80
CA LEU A 166 -14.98 -7.05 18.85
C LEU A 166 -16.26 -7.15 19.70
N ILE A 167 -16.05 -7.24 21.00
CA ILE A 167 -17.05 -7.36 22.05
C ILE A 167 -17.83 -6.04 22.19
N SER A 168 -17.22 -4.92 21.80
CA SER A 168 -17.82 -3.58 21.70
C SER A 168 -17.57 -2.95 20.31
N PRO A 169 -18.46 -2.08 19.78
CA PRO A 169 -18.19 -1.32 18.55
C PRO A 169 -16.89 -0.50 18.65
N ILE A 170 -16.12 -0.43 17.57
CA ILE A 170 -14.83 0.29 17.57
C ILE A 170 -14.98 1.79 17.88
N THR A 171 -16.14 2.39 17.58
CA THR A 171 -16.49 3.76 17.97
C THR A 171 -16.40 3.97 19.48
N ASP A 172 -16.75 2.96 20.27
CA ASP A 172 -16.81 3.06 21.72
C ASP A 172 -15.40 2.95 22.34
N LEU A 173 -14.47 2.33 21.61
CA LEU A 173 -13.04 2.26 21.95
C LEU A 173 -12.32 3.60 21.79
N ALA A 174 -12.88 4.55 21.02
CA ALA A 174 -12.30 5.89 20.84
C ALA A 174 -12.35 6.76 22.10
N TYR A 175 -13.42 6.64 22.91
CA TYR A 175 -13.76 7.61 23.98
C TYR A 175 -12.74 7.76 25.12
N LEU A 176 -11.73 6.89 25.22
CA LEU A 176 -10.60 7.05 26.16
C LEU A 176 -9.32 7.61 25.55
N TRP A 177 -9.29 7.86 24.24
CA TRP A 177 -8.13 8.42 23.55
C TRP A 177 -8.42 9.78 22.91
N VAL A 178 -9.69 10.08 22.60
CA VAL A 178 -10.14 11.33 21.98
C VAL A 178 -11.23 12.01 22.82
N ASN A 179 -11.58 13.27 22.51
CA ASN A 179 -12.62 13.97 23.28
C ASN A 179 -14.01 13.38 22.97
N SER A 180 -15.01 13.65 23.83
CA SER A 180 -16.38 13.12 23.68
C SER A 180 -17.09 13.51 22.38
N ASN A 181 -16.54 14.47 21.63
CA ASN A 181 -17.10 15.01 20.39
C ASN A 181 -16.33 14.53 19.14
N ASP A 182 -15.19 13.87 19.32
CA ASP A 182 -14.29 13.45 18.24
C ASP A 182 -14.57 11.98 17.89
N GLY A 183 -14.64 11.65 16.60
CA GLY A 183 -14.84 10.27 16.13
C GLY A 183 -13.55 9.45 16.15
N PHE A 184 -13.65 8.12 15.99
CA PHE A 184 -12.49 7.24 15.83
C PHE A 184 -11.60 7.64 14.64
N GLU A 185 -12.15 8.30 13.60
CA GLU A 185 -11.37 8.91 12.51
C GLU A 185 -10.25 9.85 12.99
N SER A 186 -10.41 10.50 14.14
CA SER A 186 -9.38 11.40 14.69
C SER A 186 -8.14 10.66 15.24
N LEU A 187 -8.22 9.35 15.49
CA LEU A 187 -7.07 8.49 15.84
C LEU A 187 -6.20 8.09 14.65
N LEU A 188 -6.71 8.29 13.43
CA LEU A 188 -6.03 7.93 12.17
C LEU A 188 -6.07 9.14 11.20
N PRO A 189 -5.48 10.30 11.56
CA PRO A 189 -5.66 11.54 10.81
C PRO A 189 -4.75 11.66 9.57
N LEU A 190 -3.88 10.70 9.27
CA LEU A 190 -3.25 10.54 7.96
C LEU A 190 -4.02 9.56 7.05
N VAL A 191 -5.04 8.85 7.57
CA VAL A 191 -6.08 8.22 6.75
C VAL A 191 -7.05 9.32 6.29
N SER A 192 -7.22 9.49 4.98
CA SER A 192 -8.18 10.48 4.48
C SER A 192 -9.62 10.09 4.84
N ARG A 193 -10.51 11.08 5.01
CA ARG A 193 -11.93 10.84 5.33
C ARG A 193 -12.63 9.94 4.31
N GLU A 194 -12.17 9.96 3.07
CA GLU A 194 -12.65 9.08 1.98
C GLU A 194 -12.24 7.63 2.22
N VAL A 195 -10.96 7.38 2.57
CA VAL A 195 -10.47 6.04 2.93
C VAL A 195 -11.14 5.55 4.22
N TYR A 196 -11.29 6.41 5.23
CA TYR A 196 -12.00 6.07 6.47
C TYR A 196 -13.48 5.73 6.20
N SER A 197 -14.17 6.52 5.38
CA SER A 197 -15.56 6.24 5.02
C SER A 197 -15.69 4.95 4.20
N TRP A 198 -14.76 4.64 3.29
CA TRP A 198 -14.72 3.35 2.60
C TRP A 198 -14.55 2.21 3.61
N LEU A 199 -13.55 2.28 4.49
CA LEU A 199 -13.27 1.28 5.52
C LEU A 199 -14.52 0.98 6.38
N CYS A 200 -15.17 2.00 6.93
CA CYS A 200 -16.38 1.85 7.76
C CYS A 200 -17.63 1.44 6.97
N ASN A 201 -17.69 1.68 5.66
CA ASN A 201 -18.81 1.25 4.80
C ASN A 201 -18.65 -0.20 4.29
N THR A 202 -17.45 -0.79 4.38
CA THR A 202 -17.33 -2.25 4.26
C THR A 202 -18.06 -2.90 5.44
N ARG A 203 -18.80 -4.00 5.20
CA ARG A 203 -19.63 -4.67 6.23
C ARG A 203 -18.82 -5.39 7.31
N GLU A 204 -17.51 -5.21 7.31
CA GLU A 204 -16.48 -6.10 7.83
C GLU A 204 -15.23 -5.27 8.18
N PHE A 205 -15.39 -4.19 8.96
CA PHE A 205 -14.25 -3.48 9.53
C PHE A 205 -13.56 -4.35 10.59
N HIS A 206 -12.62 -5.16 10.13
CA HIS A 206 -11.86 -6.10 10.96
C HIS A 206 -10.54 -5.50 11.46
N VAL A 207 -9.99 -6.12 12.50
CA VAL A 207 -8.68 -5.78 13.09
C VAL A 207 -7.54 -5.80 12.05
N THR A 208 -7.63 -6.61 10.99
CA THR A 208 -6.66 -6.64 9.88
C THR A 208 -6.65 -5.36 9.03
N TYR A 209 -7.82 -4.76 8.77
CA TYR A 209 -7.91 -3.45 8.11
C TYR A 209 -7.39 -2.33 9.03
N LEU A 210 -7.67 -2.41 10.34
CA LEU A 210 -7.11 -1.48 11.32
C LEU A 210 -5.57 -1.58 11.39
N ALA A 211 -5.02 -2.80 11.35
CA ALA A 211 -3.59 -3.03 11.25
C ALA A 211 -3.01 -2.39 9.98
N GLY A 212 -3.65 -2.61 8.82
CA GLY A 212 -3.25 -1.98 7.57
C GLY A 212 -3.22 -0.44 7.63
N ALA A 213 -4.19 0.16 8.33
CA ALA A 213 -4.22 1.61 8.57
C ALA A 213 -3.08 2.09 9.47
N VAL A 214 -2.77 1.37 10.56
CA VAL A 214 -1.62 1.69 11.43
C VAL A 214 -0.28 1.59 10.69
N ILE A 215 -0.11 0.57 9.83
CA ILE A 215 1.09 0.46 8.99
C ILE A 215 1.19 1.67 8.06
N MET A 216 0.08 2.09 7.45
CA MET A 216 0.04 3.27 6.58
C MET A 216 0.37 4.55 7.35
N GLU A 217 -0.25 4.79 8.50
CA GLU A 217 0.05 5.94 9.39
C GLU A 217 1.56 6.00 9.72
N ALA A 218 2.13 4.92 10.26
CA ALA A 218 3.54 4.85 10.63
C ALA A 218 4.48 5.02 9.43
N PHE A 219 4.12 4.48 8.26
CA PHE A 219 4.86 4.61 7.01
C PHE A 219 4.86 6.04 6.47
N LEU A 220 3.70 6.70 6.38
CA LEU A 220 3.59 8.09 5.95
C LEU A 220 4.31 9.04 6.91
N LEU A 221 4.23 8.77 8.23
CA LEU A 221 4.92 9.53 9.27
C LEU A 221 6.44 9.38 9.19
N LYS A 222 6.94 8.18 8.91
CA LYS A 222 8.37 7.90 8.71
C LYS A 222 8.92 8.56 7.45
N LEU A 223 8.14 8.61 6.36
CA LEU A 223 8.47 9.38 5.17
C LEU A 223 8.53 10.88 5.48
N SER A 224 7.49 11.46 6.07
CA SER A 224 7.42 12.91 6.31
C SER A 224 8.53 13.43 7.25
N LEU A 225 8.86 12.68 8.31
CA LEU A 225 10.00 12.93 9.21
C LEU A 225 11.37 12.97 8.51
N SER A 226 11.47 12.44 7.29
CA SER A 226 12.71 12.44 6.52
C SER A 226 12.91 13.72 5.69
N PHE A 227 11.85 14.50 5.42
CA PHE A 227 11.94 15.80 4.76
C PHE A 227 12.46 16.91 5.69
N HIS A 228 12.13 16.87 6.99
CA HIS A 228 12.50 17.95 7.92
C HIS A 228 14.02 17.99 8.24
N LEU A 229 14.75 16.90 8.00
CA LEU A 229 16.18 16.78 8.26
C LEU A 229 17.01 16.82 6.96
N MET A 230 16.61 17.64 5.99
CA MET A 230 17.33 17.84 4.72
C MET A 230 18.81 18.20 4.93
N THR A 231 19.67 17.20 4.76
CA THR A 231 21.14 17.35 4.60
C THR A 231 21.63 16.80 3.26
N GLN A 232 20.76 16.19 2.46
CA GLN A 232 21.03 15.61 1.13
C GLN A 232 20.37 16.46 0.03
N PRO A 233 20.91 16.44 -1.22
CA PRO A 233 20.24 16.98 -2.40
C PRO A 233 18.87 16.31 -2.64
N LYS A 234 17.93 17.03 -3.28
CA LYS A 234 16.57 16.50 -3.52
C LYS A 234 16.57 15.21 -4.34
N ASP A 235 17.47 15.05 -5.31
CA ASP A 235 17.54 13.85 -6.17
C ASP A 235 18.03 12.62 -5.41
N GLU A 236 19.03 12.79 -4.52
CA GLU A 236 19.51 11.73 -3.62
C GLU A 236 18.41 11.34 -2.61
N LEU A 237 17.68 12.35 -2.09
CA LEU A 237 16.53 12.13 -1.21
C LEU A 237 15.40 11.37 -1.93
N GLU A 238 15.07 11.69 -3.19
CA GLU A 238 14.06 10.96 -3.98
C GLU A 238 14.44 9.47 -4.12
N ILE A 239 15.70 9.19 -4.47
CA ILE A 239 16.22 7.82 -4.62
C ILE A 239 16.19 7.07 -3.28
N ASN A 240 16.66 7.70 -2.20
CA ASN A 240 16.72 7.08 -0.87
C ASN A 240 15.31 6.80 -0.31
N LEU A 241 14.38 7.76 -0.43
CA LEU A 241 12.99 7.58 0.01
C LEU A 241 12.25 6.53 -0.81
N ARG A 242 12.43 6.50 -2.14
CA ARG A 242 11.85 5.46 -3.00
C ARG A 242 12.39 4.07 -2.64
N SER A 243 13.70 3.95 -2.44
CA SER A 243 14.35 2.70 -2.03
C SER A 243 13.81 2.19 -0.68
N TRP A 244 13.72 3.08 0.31
CA TRP A 244 13.15 2.76 1.63
C TRP A 244 11.66 2.40 1.54
N ALA A 245 10.87 3.12 0.73
CA ALA A 245 9.44 2.86 0.57
C ALA A 245 9.18 1.47 -0.04
N VAL A 246 9.85 1.14 -1.14
CA VAL A 246 9.76 -0.15 -1.81
C VAL A 246 10.25 -1.29 -0.89
N GLY A 247 11.37 -1.09 -0.19
CA GLY A 247 11.89 -2.06 0.78
C GLY A 247 10.93 -2.31 1.94
N SER A 248 10.26 -1.27 2.44
CA SER A 248 9.29 -1.38 3.54
C SER A 248 8.01 -2.10 3.10
N ILE A 249 7.44 -1.76 1.93
CA ILE A 249 6.28 -2.48 1.37
C ILE A 249 6.62 -3.96 1.13
N SER A 250 7.82 -4.24 0.60
CA SER A 250 8.34 -5.61 0.39
C SER A 250 8.63 -6.38 1.69
N SER A 251 8.86 -5.68 2.80
CA SER A 251 9.07 -6.28 4.13
C SER A 251 7.76 -6.52 4.87
N PHE A 252 6.79 -5.59 4.77
CA PHE A 252 5.51 -5.74 5.45
C PHE A 252 4.60 -6.76 4.76
N GLN A 253 4.61 -6.80 3.43
CA GLN A 253 3.79 -7.68 2.58
C GLN A 253 2.28 -7.73 2.91
N ASN A 254 1.79 -6.73 3.64
CA ASN A 254 0.43 -6.66 4.13
C ASN A 254 -0.48 -6.06 3.04
N ILE A 255 -1.39 -6.87 2.51
CA ILE A 255 -2.26 -6.48 1.39
C ILE A 255 -3.27 -5.39 1.76
N TYR A 256 -3.75 -5.36 3.01
CA TYR A 256 -4.65 -4.33 3.52
C TYR A 256 -3.96 -2.96 3.56
N PHE A 257 -2.72 -2.92 4.08
CA PHE A 257 -1.86 -1.73 4.03
C PHE A 257 -1.63 -1.25 2.59
N LEU A 258 -1.31 -2.16 1.65
CA LEU A 258 -1.08 -1.77 0.27
C LEU A 258 -2.35 -1.19 -0.39
N GLU A 259 -3.53 -1.75 -0.13
CA GLU A 259 -4.79 -1.16 -0.62
C GLU A 259 -5.08 0.20 0.02
N ILE A 260 -4.98 0.31 1.35
CA ILE A 260 -5.17 1.55 2.10
C ILE A 260 -4.22 2.65 1.61
N LEU A 261 -2.94 2.33 1.41
CA LEU A 261 -1.91 3.24 0.90
C LEU A 261 -2.21 3.68 -0.54
N THR A 262 -2.64 2.76 -1.40
CA THR A 262 -3.01 3.07 -2.80
C THR A 262 -4.25 3.97 -2.86
N ARG A 263 -5.25 3.73 -2.00
CA ARG A 263 -6.44 4.60 -1.88
C ARG A 263 -6.09 5.96 -1.28
N ALA A 264 -5.20 6.01 -0.28
CA ALA A 264 -4.74 7.27 0.32
C ALA A 264 -3.97 8.17 -0.67
N ALA A 265 -3.25 7.59 -1.63
CA ALA A 265 -2.56 8.33 -2.68
C ALA A 265 -3.50 9.15 -3.60
N LEU A 266 -4.78 8.75 -3.71
CA LEU A 266 -5.82 9.44 -4.48
C LEU A 266 -6.30 10.74 -3.80
N ALA A 267 -6.05 10.91 -2.49
CA ALA A 267 -6.59 12.02 -1.70
C ALA A 267 -6.07 13.39 -2.18
N LYS A 268 -6.99 14.37 -2.26
CA LYS A 268 -6.75 15.73 -2.77
C LYS A 268 -7.36 16.78 -1.81
N PRO A 269 -6.56 17.51 -1.01
CA PRO A 269 -5.11 17.34 -0.80
C PRO A 269 -4.78 16.01 -0.07
N LEU A 270 -3.49 15.66 0.02
CA LEU A 270 -3.07 14.62 0.94
C LEU A 270 -3.30 15.10 2.39
N PRO A 271 -3.62 14.21 3.34
CA PRO A 271 -3.76 14.56 4.77
C PRO A 271 -2.42 14.95 5.45
N LEU A 272 -1.35 15.11 4.67
CA LEU A 272 -0.03 15.56 5.08
C LEU A 272 0.17 17.09 4.93
N SER A 273 -0.83 17.84 4.46
CA SER A 273 -0.73 19.30 4.24
C SER A 273 -0.51 20.14 5.51
N SER A 274 -0.58 19.52 6.70
CA SER A 274 -0.23 20.12 7.99
C SER A 274 1.20 19.80 8.45
N ILE A 275 1.93 18.96 7.70
CA ILE A 275 3.28 18.46 8.00
C ILE A 275 4.25 18.80 6.87
N LEU A 276 3.84 18.68 5.61
CA LEU A 276 4.67 18.94 4.43
C LEU A 276 4.38 20.31 3.82
N LYS A 277 5.41 20.91 3.22
CA LYS A 277 5.29 22.08 2.35
C LYS A 277 4.78 21.65 0.96
N PRO A 278 4.17 22.53 0.16
CA PRO A 278 3.65 22.17 -1.18
C PRO A 278 4.72 21.55 -2.10
N GLU A 279 5.96 22.05 -2.07
CA GLU A 279 7.08 21.54 -2.87
C GLU A 279 7.55 20.16 -2.41
N ASP A 280 7.33 19.85 -1.13
CA ASP A 280 7.69 18.57 -0.52
C ASP A 280 6.53 17.55 -0.67
N GLU A 281 5.26 17.98 -0.74
CA GLU A 281 4.12 17.12 -1.12
C GLU A 281 4.28 16.58 -2.55
N ILE A 282 4.78 17.38 -3.50
CA ILE A 282 5.04 16.91 -4.87
C ILE A 282 6.08 15.77 -4.88
N LEU A 283 7.18 15.94 -4.15
CA LEU A 283 8.22 14.91 -4.01
C LEU A 283 7.70 13.69 -3.21
N PHE A 284 6.83 13.90 -2.22
CA PHE A 284 6.17 12.82 -1.49
C PHE A 284 5.27 11.99 -2.41
N ARG A 285 4.44 12.64 -3.24
CA ARG A 285 3.60 11.96 -4.25
C ARG A 285 4.45 11.21 -5.28
N LYS A 286 5.59 11.77 -5.71
CA LYS A 286 6.57 11.07 -6.59
C LYS A 286 7.06 9.76 -5.98
N VAL A 287 7.54 9.80 -4.73
CA VAL A 287 8.00 8.60 -4.00
C VAL A 287 6.87 7.59 -3.82
N LEU A 288 5.67 8.05 -3.42
CA LEU A 288 4.52 7.21 -3.16
C LEU A 288 4.02 6.49 -4.42
N PHE A 289 3.83 7.20 -5.52
CA PHE A 289 3.40 6.62 -6.79
C PHE A 289 4.47 5.72 -7.41
N ASP A 290 5.76 6.03 -7.28
CA ASP A 290 6.83 5.10 -7.71
C ASP A 290 6.77 3.79 -6.94
N ALA A 291 6.66 3.86 -5.61
CA ALA A 291 6.67 2.69 -4.76
C ALA A 291 5.42 1.81 -4.97
N VAL A 292 4.27 2.40 -5.30
CA VAL A 292 2.99 1.68 -5.47
C VAL A 292 2.73 1.23 -6.91
N LEU A 293 3.22 1.94 -7.93
CA LEU A 293 2.84 1.71 -9.34
C LEU A 293 3.96 1.16 -10.25
N LEU A 294 5.24 1.22 -9.85
CA LEU A 294 6.36 0.73 -10.67
C LEU A 294 6.95 -0.60 -10.17
N VAL A 295 6.41 -1.18 -9.10
CA VAL A 295 6.92 -2.41 -8.48
C VAL A 295 5.84 -3.49 -8.47
N GLU A 296 6.14 -4.64 -9.08
CA GLU A 296 5.27 -5.83 -8.99
C GLU A 296 5.55 -6.59 -7.69
N TYR A 297 4.69 -6.37 -6.68
CA TYR A 297 4.78 -7.06 -5.39
C TYR A 297 4.21 -8.49 -5.48
N PRO A 298 4.98 -9.55 -5.19
CA PRO A 298 4.48 -10.93 -5.32
C PRO A 298 3.24 -11.24 -4.45
N PHE A 299 3.19 -10.68 -3.23
CA PHE A 299 2.08 -10.88 -2.28
C PHE A 299 0.74 -10.28 -2.74
N PHE A 300 0.74 -9.42 -3.77
CA PHE A 300 -0.47 -8.91 -4.42
C PHE A 300 -1.39 -10.06 -4.90
N TYR A 301 -0.80 -11.16 -5.35
CA TYR A 301 -1.50 -12.28 -5.97
C TYR A 301 -1.94 -13.38 -5.00
N SER A 302 -1.76 -13.20 -3.69
CA SER A 302 -2.00 -14.24 -2.69
C SER A 302 -3.48 -14.51 -2.35
N ASN A 303 -4.43 -13.63 -2.69
CA ASN A 303 -5.84 -13.81 -2.33
C ASN A 303 -6.83 -13.22 -3.34
N ALA A 304 -7.68 -14.06 -3.93
CA ALA A 304 -8.63 -13.70 -4.99
C ALA A 304 -9.65 -12.60 -4.61
N LYS A 305 -10.07 -12.47 -3.35
CA LYS A 305 -11.01 -11.41 -2.90
C LYS A 305 -10.33 -10.04 -2.98
N PHE A 306 -9.14 -9.92 -2.41
CA PHE A 306 -8.38 -8.67 -2.36
C PHE A 306 -7.77 -8.30 -3.72
N ILE A 307 -7.37 -9.30 -4.53
CA ILE A 307 -6.94 -9.06 -5.92
C ILE A 307 -7.95 -8.19 -6.66
N LYS A 308 -9.28 -8.44 -6.57
CA LYS A 308 -10.26 -7.61 -7.28
C LYS A 308 -10.19 -6.14 -6.86
N SER A 309 -10.37 -5.84 -5.57
CA SER A 309 -10.46 -4.45 -5.09
C SER A 309 -9.14 -3.71 -5.29
N LEU A 310 -8.01 -4.35 -4.97
CA LEU A 310 -6.68 -3.78 -5.17
C LEU A 310 -6.37 -3.54 -6.65
N THR A 311 -6.68 -4.50 -7.54
CA THR A 311 -6.50 -4.37 -9.00
C THR A 311 -7.27 -3.19 -9.59
N LEU A 312 -8.53 -2.99 -9.20
CA LEU A 312 -9.32 -1.83 -9.61
C LEU A 312 -8.78 -0.52 -9.00
N THR A 313 -8.31 -0.57 -7.76
CA THR A 313 -7.68 0.56 -7.07
C THR A 313 -6.39 1.00 -7.77
N THR A 314 -5.50 0.07 -8.11
CA THR A 314 -4.25 0.34 -8.84
C THR A 314 -4.51 0.90 -10.24
N LEU A 315 -5.55 0.44 -10.96
CA LEU A 315 -5.95 1.05 -12.23
C LEU A 315 -6.32 2.53 -12.07
N VAL A 316 -7.18 2.86 -11.09
CA VAL A 316 -7.59 4.25 -10.84
C VAL A 316 -6.40 5.11 -10.38
N ALA A 317 -5.56 4.60 -9.49
CA ALA A 317 -4.35 5.28 -9.04
C ALA A 317 -3.31 5.49 -10.15
N THR A 318 -3.19 4.54 -11.09
CA THR A 318 -2.33 4.74 -12.27
C THR A 318 -2.88 5.85 -13.15
N HIS A 319 -4.18 5.86 -13.44
CA HIS A 319 -4.78 6.91 -14.26
C HIS A 319 -4.66 8.29 -13.61
N GLU A 320 -4.98 8.42 -12.32
CA GLU A 320 -4.83 9.68 -11.61
C GLU A 320 -3.37 10.14 -11.52
N ALA A 321 -2.40 9.25 -11.30
CA ALA A 321 -0.99 9.59 -11.31
C ALA A 321 -0.52 10.07 -12.69
N VAL A 322 -0.97 9.43 -13.78
CA VAL A 322 -0.65 9.82 -15.16
C VAL A 322 -1.15 11.23 -15.46
N GLU A 323 -2.41 11.54 -15.16
CA GLU A 323 -2.95 12.89 -15.41
C GLU A 323 -2.35 13.94 -14.44
N TYR A 324 -2.05 13.58 -13.18
CA TYR A 324 -1.37 14.47 -12.23
C TYR A 324 0.04 14.86 -12.70
N PHE A 325 0.86 13.91 -13.14
CA PHE A 325 2.22 14.20 -13.60
C PHE A 325 2.27 14.82 -15.00
N ARG A 326 1.26 14.60 -15.87
CA ARG A 326 1.04 15.42 -17.07
C ARG A 326 0.81 16.88 -16.72
N GLY A 327 -0.04 17.17 -15.73
CA GLY A 327 -0.29 18.53 -15.23
C GLY A 327 0.92 19.21 -14.58
N LEU A 328 1.93 18.44 -14.16
CA LEU A 328 3.23 18.91 -13.67
C LEU A 328 4.33 18.90 -14.74
N SER A 329 4.00 18.64 -16.01
CA SER A 329 4.94 18.48 -17.14
C SER A 329 5.99 17.36 -16.97
N ASP A 330 5.83 16.44 -16.01
CA ASP A 330 6.71 15.28 -15.80
C ASP A 330 6.26 14.11 -16.69
N GLN A 331 6.39 14.31 -18.00
CA GLN A 331 5.97 13.34 -19.03
C GLN A 331 6.72 12.01 -18.90
N ASN A 332 7.95 12.01 -18.37
CA ASN A 332 8.73 10.80 -18.12
C ASN A 332 8.03 9.88 -17.12
N ARG A 333 7.50 10.43 -16.02
CA ARG A 333 6.71 9.68 -15.03
C ARG A 333 5.37 9.20 -15.62
N ALA A 334 4.64 10.08 -16.30
CA ALA A 334 3.36 9.73 -16.95
C ALA A 334 3.50 8.57 -17.97
N ILE A 335 4.53 8.60 -18.82
CA ILE A 335 4.85 7.52 -19.75
C ILE A 335 5.27 6.24 -19.01
N SER A 336 6.03 6.37 -17.91
CA SER A 336 6.51 5.22 -17.13
C SER A 336 5.38 4.46 -16.44
N TYR A 337 4.45 5.15 -15.76
CA TYR A 337 3.28 4.50 -15.14
C TYR A 337 2.35 3.87 -16.19
N THR A 338 2.10 4.58 -17.30
CA THR A 338 1.29 4.06 -18.42
C THR A 338 1.90 2.77 -19.01
N ARG A 339 3.22 2.74 -19.17
CA ARG A 339 3.97 1.57 -19.66
C ARG A 339 3.93 0.43 -18.65
N ALA A 340 4.29 0.68 -17.39
CA ALA A 340 4.34 -0.34 -16.34
C ALA A 340 2.99 -1.05 -16.19
N PHE A 341 1.89 -0.28 -16.12
CA PHE A 341 0.54 -0.82 -16.10
C PHE A 341 0.24 -1.67 -17.35
N SER A 342 0.53 -1.16 -18.55
CA SER A 342 0.28 -1.86 -19.82
C SER A 342 1.09 -3.15 -19.99
N SER A 343 2.27 -3.25 -19.36
CA SER A 343 3.11 -4.46 -19.37
C SER A 343 2.80 -5.46 -18.25
N SER A 344 2.14 -5.02 -17.18
CA SER A 344 1.81 -5.85 -16.02
C SER A 344 0.70 -6.86 -16.30
N SER A 345 0.45 -7.76 -15.36
CA SER A 345 -0.71 -8.67 -15.41
C SER A 345 -2.07 -7.96 -15.26
N ILE A 346 -2.09 -6.75 -14.68
CA ILE A 346 -3.28 -6.05 -14.18
C ILE A 346 -4.37 -5.84 -15.25
N PRO A 347 -4.08 -5.36 -16.48
CA PRO A 347 -5.10 -5.20 -17.52
C PRO A 347 -5.80 -6.52 -17.87
N SER A 348 -5.04 -7.62 -17.93
CA SER A 348 -5.57 -8.94 -18.27
C SER A 348 -6.44 -9.52 -17.16
N HIS A 349 -6.06 -9.30 -15.89
CA HIS A 349 -6.87 -9.68 -14.73
C HIS A 349 -8.19 -8.91 -14.69
N ILE A 350 -8.18 -7.59 -14.98
CA ILE A 350 -9.42 -6.78 -15.08
C ILE A 350 -10.34 -7.30 -16.18
N ILE A 351 -9.81 -7.50 -17.40
CA ILE A 351 -10.62 -7.98 -18.54
C ILE A 351 -11.25 -9.33 -18.20
N LYS A 352 -10.47 -10.29 -17.68
CA LYS A 352 -10.93 -11.64 -17.33
C LYS A 352 -11.94 -11.65 -16.19
N LEU A 353 -11.79 -10.76 -15.22
CA LEU A 353 -12.74 -10.60 -14.12
C LEU A 353 -14.08 -10.06 -14.64
N VAL A 354 -14.05 -9.04 -15.50
CA VAL A 354 -15.25 -8.40 -16.05
C VAL A 354 -15.98 -9.31 -17.05
N THR A 355 -15.27 -10.08 -17.88
CA THR A 355 -15.91 -11.07 -18.78
C THR A 355 -16.62 -12.17 -17.97
N SER A 356 -16.02 -12.64 -16.87
CA SER A 356 -16.65 -13.62 -15.98
C SER A 356 -17.93 -13.11 -15.30
N LEU A 357 -17.98 -11.81 -14.98
CA LEU A 357 -19.16 -11.16 -14.36
C LEU A 357 -20.29 -10.82 -15.35
N SER A 358 -19.98 -10.67 -16.64
CA SER A 358 -20.91 -10.19 -17.66
C SER A 358 -21.34 -11.25 -18.69
N GLY A 359 -20.69 -12.41 -18.71
CA GLY A 359 -20.90 -13.43 -19.75
C GLY A 359 -20.42 -13.01 -21.15
N LEU A 360 -19.64 -11.93 -21.23
CA LEU A 360 -19.23 -11.28 -22.48
C LEU A 360 -17.98 -11.96 -23.07
N ASP A 361 -17.93 -12.10 -24.40
CA ASP A 361 -16.77 -12.63 -25.12
C ASP A 361 -15.50 -11.80 -24.82
N GLU A 362 -14.40 -12.46 -24.47
CA GLU A 362 -13.10 -11.83 -24.16
C GLU A 362 -12.61 -10.91 -25.30
N LYS A 363 -12.99 -11.22 -26.54
CA LYS A 363 -12.73 -10.36 -27.71
C LYS A 363 -13.26 -8.93 -27.57
N THR A 364 -14.27 -8.71 -26.73
CA THR A 364 -14.87 -7.39 -26.50
C THR A 364 -14.01 -6.55 -25.56
N GLY A 365 -13.50 -7.14 -24.47
CA GLY A 365 -12.55 -6.46 -23.58
C GLY A 365 -11.18 -6.25 -24.23
N ARG A 366 -10.75 -7.16 -25.10
CA ARG A 366 -9.48 -7.04 -25.86
C ARG A 366 -9.46 -5.88 -26.87
N ARG A 367 -10.61 -5.26 -27.17
CA ARG A 367 -10.72 -4.06 -28.02
C ARG A 367 -10.58 -2.74 -27.24
N SER A 368 -10.60 -2.77 -25.91
CA SER A 368 -10.65 -1.58 -25.05
C SER A 368 -9.30 -0.90 -24.77
N GLY A 369 -8.23 -1.30 -25.47
CA GLY A 369 -6.87 -0.83 -25.22
C GLY A 369 -6.25 -1.40 -23.94
N SER A 370 -4.93 -1.21 -23.77
CA SER A 370 -4.19 -1.56 -22.55
C SER A 370 -3.92 -0.36 -21.63
N SER A 371 -4.18 0.86 -22.10
CA SER A 371 -3.89 2.08 -21.33
C SER A 371 -4.91 2.28 -20.18
N PRO A 372 -4.51 2.88 -19.04
CA PRO A 372 -5.41 3.08 -17.91
C PRO A 372 -6.69 3.85 -18.28
N LYS A 373 -6.55 4.90 -19.09
CA LYS A 373 -7.65 5.78 -19.54
C LYS A 373 -8.68 5.02 -20.36
N ALA A 374 -8.24 4.20 -21.32
CA ALA A 374 -9.13 3.44 -22.19
C ALA A 374 -9.84 2.32 -21.42
N LEU A 375 -9.12 1.62 -20.53
CA LEU A 375 -9.70 0.57 -19.71
C LEU A 375 -10.73 1.12 -18.71
N LEU A 376 -10.46 2.23 -18.00
CA LEU A 376 -11.45 2.90 -17.14
C LEU A 376 -12.69 3.36 -17.92
N SER A 377 -12.50 3.92 -19.12
CA SER A 377 -13.60 4.34 -19.98
C SER A 377 -14.52 3.17 -20.34
N TRP A 378 -13.94 2.00 -20.61
CA TRP A 378 -14.69 0.76 -20.84
C TRP A 378 -15.45 0.29 -19.58
N LEU A 379 -14.80 0.24 -18.40
CA LEU A 379 -15.46 -0.15 -17.15
C LEU A 379 -16.64 0.76 -16.80
N ILE A 380 -16.47 2.08 -16.92
CA ILE A 380 -17.54 3.06 -16.66
C ILE A 380 -18.66 2.95 -17.71
N ASN A 381 -18.37 2.57 -18.95
CA ASN A 381 -19.41 2.31 -19.94
C ASN A 381 -20.23 1.05 -19.60
N LEU A 382 -19.59 -0.02 -19.13
CA LEU A 382 -20.29 -1.23 -18.68
C LEU A 382 -21.16 -0.97 -17.43
N GLU A 383 -20.71 -0.13 -16.51
CA GLU A 383 -21.52 0.33 -15.37
C GLU A 383 -22.77 1.11 -15.82
N LYS A 384 -22.67 1.97 -16.85
CA LYS A 384 -23.83 2.66 -17.44
C LYS A 384 -24.86 1.67 -18.03
N HIS A 385 -24.42 0.49 -18.44
CA HIS A 385 -25.26 -0.60 -18.94
C HIS A 385 -25.71 -1.59 -17.83
N GLY A 386 -25.50 -1.26 -16.55
CA GLY A 386 -26.03 -2.00 -15.40
C GLY A 386 -25.11 -3.08 -14.82
N ILE A 387 -23.91 -3.28 -15.38
CA ILE A 387 -22.94 -4.25 -14.85
C ILE A 387 -22.17 -3.58 -13.70
N ARG A 388 -22.44 -3.96 -12.45
CA ARG A 388 -21.70 -3.43 -11.28
C ARG A 388 -20.27 -3.98 -11.26
N ILE A 389 -19.30 -3.09 -11.41
CA ILE A 389 -17.87 -3.40 -11.43
C ILE A 389 -17.21 -2.84 -10.16
N PHE A 390 -17.44 -1.56 -9.88
CA PHE A 390 -16.88 -0.88 -8.71
C PHE A 390 -17.63 -1.31 -7.44
N GLU A 391 -16.87 -1.52 -6.37
CA GLU A 391 -17.40 -2.02 -5.09
C GLU A 391 -17.94 -0.87 -4.25
N ASP A 392 -17.25 0.26 -4.25
CA ASP A 392 -17.60 1.50 -3.56
C ASP A 392 -17.74 2.71 -4.53
N ASP A 393 -18.57 3.69 -4.16
CA ASP A 393 -18.82 4.86 -5.00
C ASP A 393 -17.68 5.92 -4.95
N ILE A 394 -16.74 5.80 -4.00
CA ILE A 394 -15.59 6.71 -3.85
C ILE A 394 -14.56 6.45 -4.96
N LEU A 395 -14.13 5.18 -5.09
CA LEU A 395 -13.22 4.73 -6.16
C LEU A 395 -13.81 4.99 -7.55
N LYS A 396 -15.13 4.82 -7.69
CA LYS A 396 -15.93 5.16 -8.87
C LYS A 396 -16.05 6.67 -9.12
N GLY A 397 -15.91 7.50 -8.09
CA GLY A 397 -15.78 8.95 -8.19
C GLY A 397 -14.46 9.33 -8.87
N HIS A 398 -13.33 8.89 -8.31
CA HIS A 398 -12.00 9.07 -8.88
C HIS A 398 -11.92 8.56 -10.33
N ALA A 399 -12.44 7.36 -10.60
CA ALA A 399 -12.50 6.78 -11.94
C ALA A 399 -13.20 7.67 -12.99
N LYS A 400 -14.18 8.49 -12.58
CA LYS A 400 -14.89 9.43 -13.46
C LYS A 400 -14.21 10.80 -13.56
N LEU A 401 -13.60 11.27 -12.48
CA LEU A 401 -12.99 12.61 -12.40
C LEU A 401 -11.90 12.81 -13.46
N GLY A 402 -11.11 11.77 -13.77
CA GLY A 402 -10.06 11.83 -14.79
C GLY A 402 -10.51 11.61 -16.25
N LEU A 403 -11.81 11.65 -16.56
CA LEU A 403 -12.35 11.24 -17.88
C LEU A 403 -13.25 12.28 -18.58
N ASP A 404 -13.33 13.53 -18.09
CA ASP A 404 -14.07 14.65 -18.72
C ASP A 404 -15.54 14.35 -19.11
N ILE A 405 -16.21 13.43 -18.41
CA ILE A 405 -17.59 13.01 -18.67
C ILE A 405 -18.63 14.05 -18.19
N SER A 406 -18.25 15.34 -18.12
CA SER A 406 -19.05 16.45 -17.58
C SER A 406 -19.79 17.27 -18.65
N GLN A 407 -19.52 17.05 -19.94
CA GLN A 407 -20.22 17.71 -21.05
C GLN A 407 -21.01 16.74 -21.94
N GLY A 408 -22.20 17.18 -22.37
CA GLY A 408 -22.88 16.69 -23.57
C GLY A 408 -23.45 15.27 -23.52
N GLY A 409 -24.72 15.13 -23.09
CA GLY A 409 -25.46 13.89 -23.29
C GLY A 409 -26.25 13.88 -24.59
N GLN A 410 -26.07 12.85 -25.42
CA GLN A 410 -27.09 12.32 -26.35
C GLN A 410 -26.86 10.80 -26.55
N PRO A 411 -27.87 10.04 -26.99
CA PRO A 411 -27.86 8.57 -26.91
C PRO A 411 -27.02 7.91 -28.00
N ALA A 412 -26.73 6.62 -27.80
CA ALA A 412 -25.97 5.80 -28.75
C ALA A 412 -26.73 5.56 -30.07
N ASP A 413 -26.00 5.65 -31.18
CA ASP A 413 -26.32 4.94 -32.40
C ASP A 413 -25.03 4.61 -33.19
N ASN A 414 -25.08 3.61 -34.07
CA ASN A 414 -24.01 3.16 -34.98
C ASN A 414 -22.70 2.62 -34.34
N LEU A 415 -22.73 1.34 -33.94
CA LEU A 415 -21.56 0.53 -33.57
C LEU A 415 -20.72 0.07 -34.79
N GLU A 416 -20.30 0.98 -35.68
CA GLU A 416 -19.42 0.63 -36.81
C GLU A 416 -18.37 1.71 -37.15
N GLY A 417 -17.54 2.05 -36.14
CA GLY A 417 -16.33 2.85 -36.32
C GLY A 417 -15.06 1.97 -36.33
N LYS A 418 -14.14 2.22 -37.27
CA LYS A 418 -12.75 1.74 -37.14
C LYS A 418 -12.14 2.35 -35.88
N VAL A 419 -11.53 1.53 -35.03
CA VAL A 419 -10.52 2.02 -34.09
C VAL A 419 -9.36 2.54 -34.93
N SER A 420 -9.04 3.83 -34.82
CA SER A 420 -7.83 4.40 -35.39
C SER A 420 -6.65 4.18 -34.45
N ASP A 421 -5.46 4.03 -35.01
CA ASP A 421 -4.23 3.63 -34.32
C ASP A 421 -3.46 4.87 -33.80
N ASP A 422 -4.21 5.89 -33.37
CA ASP A 422 -3.71 7.27 -33.22
C ASP A 422 -2.95 7.52 -31.90
N ASP A 423 -3.11 6.63 -30.91
CA ASP A 423 -2.47 6.72 -29.59
C ASP A 423 -0.95 6.46 -29.62
N LEU A 424 -0.39 6.13 -30.79
CA LEU A 424 1.06 5.93 -30.98
C LEU A 424 1.87 7.24 -31.10
N PHE A 425 1.26 8.38 -31.44
CA PHE A 425 1.97 9.64 -31.71
C PHE A 425 1.22 10.90 -31.24
N TYR A 426 0.78 10.93 -29.98
CA TYR A 426 0.28 12.18 -29.38
C TYR A 426 1.43 13.12 -29.00
N VAL A 427 1.70 14.13 -29.85
CA VAL A 427 2.58 15.26 -29.55
C VAL A 427 1.71 16.49 -29.29
N ASP A 428 1.63 16.90 -28.03
CA ASP A 428 0.80 18.05 -27.62
C ASP A 428 1.57 19.36 -27.81
N ASN A 429 1.08 20.22 -28.72
CA ASN A 429 1.68 21.52 -29.04
C ASN A 429 0.96 22.68 -28.32
N ILE A 430 0.60 22.49 -27.05
CA ILE A 430 -0.01 23.51 -26.20
C ILE A 430 1.02 23.96 -25.14
N GLY A 431 1.68 25.11 -25.36
CA GLY A 431 2.50 25.73 -24.31
C GLY A 431 3.77 26.51 -24.68
N GLU A 432 3.98 26.95 -25.94
CA GLU A 432 5.11 27.83 -26.27
C GLU A 432 4.72 29.32 -26.37
N GLU A 433 4.68 30.01 -25.22
CA GLU A 433 4.96 31.45 -25.17
C GLU A 433 6.18 31.72 -24.27
N LEU A 434 7.28 32.08 -24.93
CA LEU A 434 8.40 32.90 -24.43
C LEU A 434 8.93 32.61 -23.01
N ASN A 435 10.09 31.93 -22.96
CA ASN A 435 11.32 32.58 -22.46
C ASN A 435 12.58 31.85 -22.97
N THR A 436 13.57 32.60 -23.42
CA THR A 436 14.79 32.09 -24.07
C THR A 436 15.88 31.70 -23.08
N GLY A 437 16.38 30.45 -23.14
CA GLY A 437 17.56 30.02 -22.37
C GLY A 437 17.97 28.55 -22.61
N GLU A 438 19.09 28.35 -23.31
CA GLU A 438 19.96 27.15 -23.30
C GLU A 438 19.31 25.74 -23.39
N LYS A 439 18.75 25.34 -24.56
CA LYS A 439 18.38 23.93 -24.83
C LYS A 439 18.76 23.34 -26.21
N ASP A 440 19.45 24.09 -27.08
CA ASP A 440 19.59 23.72 -28.51
C ASP A 440 20.32 22.38 -28.80
N LYS A 441 21.16 21.88 -27.88
CA LYS A 441 22.03 20.71 -28.12
C LYS A 441 21.38 19.33 -28.01
N GLN A 442 20.10 19.24 -27.61
CA GLN A 442 19.37 17.95 -27.59
C GLN A 442 18.28 17.86 -28.67
N ASN A 443 17.60 18.95 -28.99
CA ASN A 443 16.58 18.98 -30.05
C ASN A 443 17.19 18.67 -31.43
N GLU A 444 18.42 19.12 -31.70
CA GLU A 444 19.12 18.87 -32.97
C GLU A 444 19.34 17.36 -33.23
N VAL A 445 19.68 16.58 -32.19
CA VAL A 445 19.93 15.14 -32.30
C VAL A 445 18.64 14.36 -32.59
N ILE A 446 17.54 14.72 -31.93
CA ILE A 446 16.22 14.09 -32.13
C ILE A 446 15.70 14.39 -33.55
N SER A 447 15.85 15.64 -33.99
CA SER A 447 15.53 16.06 -35.37
C SER A 447 16.32 15.26 -36.41
N TYR A 448 17.63 15.09 -36.21
CA TYR A 448 18.49 14.35 -37.14
C TYR A 448 18.09 12.87 -37.26
N ALA A 449 17.71 12.23 -36.15
CA ALA A 449 17.22 10.84 -36.15
C ALA A 449 15.89 10.70 -36.92
N PHE A 450 14.95 11.63 -36.72
CA PHE A 450 13.66 11.64 -37.43
C PHE A 450 13.85 11.88 -38.94
N VAL A 451 14.75 12.79 -39.32
CA VAL A 451 15.10 13.05 -40.72
C VAL A 451 15.77 11.84 -41.37
N ALA A 452 16.67 11.13 -40.67
CA ALA A 452 17.31 9.92 -41.18
C ALA A 452 16.29 8.77 -41.42
N ALA A 453 15.31 8.60 -40.53
CA ALA A 453 14.22 7.64 -40.70
C ALA A 453 13.30 8.01 -41.89
N ALA A 454 12.94 9.30 -42.02
CA ALA A 454 12.14 9.78 -43.14
C ALA A 454 12.85 9.66 -44.51
N GLN A 455 14.18 9.69 -44.53
CA GLN A 455 14.98 9.50 -45.74
C GLN A 455 15.05 8.02 -46.17
N THR A 456 15.22 7.07 -45.24
CA THR A 456 15.24 5.64 -45.60
C THR A 456 13.89 5.14 -46.12
N MET A 457 12.77 5.71 -45.67
CA MET A 457 11.44 5.39 -46.21
C MET A 457 11.18 5.89 -47.65
N LYS A 458 12.00 6.79 -48.21
CA LYS A 458 11.81 7.34 -49.57
C LYS A 458 12.46 6.52 -50.69
N LEU A 459 13.11 5.38 -50.40
CA LEU A 459 13.92 4.62 -51.37
C LEU A 459 13.38 3.22 -51.76
N THR A 460 12.06 3.07 -51.85
CA THR A 460 11.39 1.86 -52.39
C THR A 460 10.59 2.13 -53.68
N GLY A 461 11.16 2.96 -54.57
CA GLY A 461 10.50 3.48 -55.78
C GLY A 461 10.65 2.68 -57.07
N ASN A 462 10.08 1.46 -57.14
CA ASN A 462 9.69 0.72 -58.36
C ASN A 462 10.81 0.17 -59.30
N GLY A 463 10.63 -1.05 -59.84
CA GLY A 463 11.66 -1.72 -60.66
C GLY A 463 11.34 -3.15 -61.14
N ASN A 464 10.32 -3.31 -61.99
CA ASN A 464 9.89 -4.63 -62.51
C ASN A 464 10.95 -5.37 -63.37
N ARG A 465 11.25 -6.64 -63.06
CA ARG A 465 11.65 -7.63 -64.10
C ARG A 465 11.46 -9.11 -63.71
N LYS A 466 10.66 -9.85 -64.48
CA LYS A 466 10.61 -11.33 -64.48
C LYS A 466 11.79 -11.92 -65.27
N ARG A 467 12.36 -13.04 -64.82
CA ARG A 467 12.88 -14.10 -65.71
C ARG A 467 12.74 -15.48 -65.03
N LYS A 468 12.79 -16.56 -65.83
CA LYS A 468 12.46 -17.95 -65.45
C LYS A 468 13.47 -18.93 -66.06
N GLY A 469 13.83 -19.97 -65.30
CA GLY A 469 14.61 -21.13 -65.75
C GLY A 469 15.52 -21.67 -64.63
N ARG A 470 15.79 -22.97 -64.42
CA ARG A 470 15.05 -24.26 -64.54
C ARG A 470 16.11 -25.38 -64.68
N ASN A 471 16.24 -26.25 -63.67
CA ASN A 471 16.86 -27.60 -63.66
C ASN A 471 18.36 -27.67 -64.10
N ASN A 472 19.17 -28.70 -63.80
CA ASN A 472 19.00 -30.13 -63.47
C ASN A 472 19.72 -30.50 -62.14
N ASP A 473 19.38 -31.53 -61.35
CA ASP A 473 19.59 -33.01 -61.49
C ASP A 473 21.10 -33.39 -61.63
N GLU A 474 21.73 -34.42 -61.03
CA GLU A 474 21.40 -35.51 -60.06
C GLU A 474 22.77 -36.03 -59.43
N SER A 475 23.02 -37.11 -58.65
CA SER A 475 22.30 -38.29 -58.09
C SER A 475 23.02 -38.93 -56.85
N SER A 476 22.27 -39.70 -56.03
CA SER A 476 22.62 -40.97 -55.33
C SER A 476 23.91 -41.26 -54.51
N TYR A 477 23.78 -41.33 -53.17
CA TYR A 477 24.02 -42.48 -52.23
C TYR A 477 25.37 -43.33 -52.27
N PRO A 478 25.55 -44.48 -51.55
CA PRO A 478 26.30 -44.50 -50.26
C PRO A 478 27.29 -45.69 -50.02
N VAL A 479 28.09 -45.66 -48.93
CA VAL A 479 28.85 -46.84 -48.42
C VAL A 479 28.82 -46.93 -46.87
N LYS A 480 28.97 -48.15 -46.31
CA LYS A 480 28.82 -48.52 -44.88
C LYS A 480 30.12 -49.07 -44.26
N ALA A 481 30.31 -48.80 -42.97
CA ALA A 481 30.85 -49.65 -41.88
C ALA A 481 32.17 -50.46 -42.02
N GLY A 482 32.95 -50.49 -40.93
CA GLY A 482 34.03 -51.45 -40.66
C GLY A 482 34.45 -51.41 -39.18
N THR A 483 34.72 -52.57 -38.55
CA THR A 483 34.89 -52.71 -37.08
C THR A 483 36.02 -53.64 -36.65
N SER A 484 36.84 -53.18 -35.68
CA SER A 484 37.69 -53.97 -34.77
C SER A 484 38.16 -53.03 -33.64
N ALA A 485 38.04 -53.31 -32.33
CA ALA A 485 38.62 -54.43 -31.55
C ALA A 485 40.16 -54.39 -31.54
N ALA A 486 40.89 -54.46 -30.41
CA ALA A 486 40.54 -54.44 -28.97
C ALA A 486 41.78 -53.85 -28.19
N SER A 487 42.09 -54.01 -26.89
CA SER A 487 41.57 -54.78 -25.73
C SER A 487 42.22 -54.27 -24.42
N ASP A 488 41.56 -54.46 -23.27
CA ASP A 488 42.14 -54.79 -21.93
C ASP A 488 43.10 -53.79 -21.19
N SER A 489 43.08 -53.69 -19.85
CA SER A 489 42.17 -54.23 -18.81
C SER A 489 42.36 -53.53 -17.44
N SER A 490 41.41 -53.76 -16.51
CA SER A 490 41.59 -53.88 -15.04
C SER A 490 42.19 -52.72 -14.21
N SER A 491 41.73 -52.42 -12.99
CA SER A 491 40.62 -52.94 -12.15
C SER A 491 40.42 -51.93 -10.98
N ASP A 492 39.20 -51.59 -10.56
CA ASP A 492 38.37 -52.26 -9.52
C ASP A 492 39.04 -52.22 -8.11
N GLU A 493 38.38 -51.99 -6.97
CA GLU A 493 36.94 -51.88 -6.61
C GLU A 493 36.86 -51.11 -5.24
N SER A 494 35.83 -50.32 -4.90
CA SER A 494 34.71 -50.62 -3.94
C SER A 494 35.12 -50.91 -2.46
N GLU A 495 34.31 -50.79 -1.39
CA GLU A 495 32.89 -50.45 -1.17
C GLU A 495 32.66 -49.44 -0.01
N VAL A 496 31.44 -48.90 0.00
CA VAL A 496 30.57 -48.34 1.07
C VAL A 496 30.90 -48.67 2.54
N GLU A 497 30.81 -47.69 3.47
CA GLU A 497 29.86 -47.70 4.63
C GLU A 497 29.92 -46.43 5.52
N ASP A 498 28.74 -45.88 5.79
CA ASP A 498 28.35 -45.02 6.94
C ASP A 498 27.44 -45.89 7.87
N PRO A 499 27.17 -45.56 9.15
CA PRO A 499 27.67 -44.46 10.00
C PRO A 499 28.17 -44.96 11.39
N VAL A 500 28.41 -44.05 12.35
CA VAL A 500 27.79 -44.04 13.71
C VAL A 500 28.31 -42.85 14.55
N SER A 501 27.51 -42.42 15.52
CA SER A 501 27.76 -41.33 16.49
C SER A 501 28.85 -41.66 17.52
N ASP A 502 29.35 -40.63 18.21
CA ASP A 502 29.76 -40.74 19.62
C ASP A 502 29.52 -39.42 20.38
N SER A 503 29.54 -39.44 21.72
CA SER A 503 29.06 -38.34 22.58
C SER A 503 30.14 -37.71 23.51
N ASP A 504 29.70 -36.66 24.22
CA ASP A 504 30.27 -36.08 25.46
C ASP A 504 31.63 -35.36 25.43
N ALA A 505 31.56 -34.03 25.59
CA ALA A 505 32.52 -33.19 26.32
C ALA A 505 31.81 -31.94 26.88
#